data_AF-A0A534UVS3-F1
#
_entry.id   AF-A0A534UVS3-F1
#
_cell.length_a   1.000
_cell.length_b   1.000
_cell.length_c   1.000
_cell.angle_alpha   90.00
_cell.angle_beta   90.00
_cell.angle_gamma   90.00
#
_symmetry.space_group_name_H-M   'P 1'
#
loop_
_entity.id
_entity.type
_entity.pdbx_description
1 polymer ?
#
loop_
_entity_poly.entity_id
_entity_poly.type
_entity_poly.pdbx_seq_one_letter_code
_entity_poly.pdbx_strand_id
1 'polypeptide(L)'
;MSKKSSDQLVPHINMDLKFALRNLKSAIVLGALLCALCVPAEAQQPTKIPRIGYLGGATSNAARIEAFRQGLRELGYMEGKNLVIDWRYAEGKPDRERAIAAELVRLKVDVIVTVGSTATRAAKEATATIPIVMTQDPDPIGNGFVASLARPGGNITGLSNVNRELSGKRLELLKEVVPRLTRVAVFGTSTFPGTAQNLKETELAAGAVRVQLQYVDVLDPKDIETAFRGATKGHAEAVLALGGYSILSEHGLSNLQ
;
A
#
# COMPACT_ATOMS: atom_id res chain seq x y z
N MET A 1 -110.17 -12.81 -32.99
CA MET A 1 -109.97 -11.37 -32.69
C MET A 1 -109.50 -11.21 -31.26
N SER A 2 -108.55 -10.30 -31.06
CA SER A 2 -108.13 -9.65 -29.81
C SER A 2 -106.93 -10.20 -29.03
N LYS A 3 -106.02 -9.25 -28.75
CA LYS A 3 -104.65 -9.28 -28.22
C LYS A 3 -104.59 -9.33 -26.68
N LYS A 4 -103.48 -9.87 -26.15
CA LYS A 4 -102.54 -9.34 -25.13
C LYS A 4 -101.85 -10.55 -24.46
N SER A 5 -100.58 -10.55 -24.05
CA SER A 5 -99.70 -9.48 -23.59
C SER A 5 -98.24 -9.87 -23.81
N SER A 6 -97.44 -8.92 -24.26
CA SER A 6 -95.98 -8.93 -24.14
C SER A 6 -95.58 -8.57 -22.70
N ASP A 7 -94.33 -8.88 -22.35
CA ASP A 7 -93.55 -8.54 -21.14
C ASP A 7 -93.45 -9.63 -20.07
N GLN A 8 -92.34 -10.37 -20.11
CA GLN A 8 -91.42 -10.49 -18.97
C GLN A 8 -89.97 -10.60 -19.48
N LEU A 9 -89.23 -9.51 -19.28
CA LEU A 9 -87.78 -9.35 -19.47
C LEU A 9 -87.01 -10.21 -18.46
N VAL A 10 -85.98 -10.87 -18.96
CA VAL A 10 -84.96 -11.65 -18.24
C VAL A 10 -84.07 -10.73 -17.38
N PRO A 11 -84.05 -10.84 -16.03
CA PRO A 11 -83.13 -10.06 -15.20
C PRO A 11 -81.85 -10.81 -14.78
N HIS A 12 -81.72 -12.12 -15.08
CA HIS A 12 -80.70 -12.93 -14.40
C HIS A 12 -79.29 -12.93 -15.02
N ILE A 13 -79.12 -12.59 -16.30
CA ILE A 13 -77.82 -12.74 -16.99
C ILE A 13 -76.81 -11.61 -16.63
N ASN A 14 -77.31 -10.44 -16.22
CA ASN A 14 -76.46 -9.26 -16.05
C ASN A 14 -75.67 -9.23 -14.72
N MET A 15 -76.00 -10.10 -13.77
CA MET A 15 -75.38 -10.14 -12.44
C MET A 15 -74.12 -11.03 -12.43
N ASP A 16 -74.18 -12.20 -13.07
CA ASP A 16 -73.04 -13.16 -13.13
C ASP A 16 -71.85 -12.61 -13.92
N LEU A 17 -72.10 -11.90 -15.02
CA LEU A 17 -71.04 -11.31 -15.83
C LEU A 17 -70.31 -10.18 -15.06
N LYS A 18 -71.03 -9.39 -14.27
CA LYS A 18 -70.44 -8.34 -13.42
C LYS A 18 -69.62 -8.91 -12.27
N PHE A 19 -70.04 -10.04 -11.68
CA PHE A 19 -69.27 -10.74 -10.66
C PHE A 19 -68.00 -11.39 -11.24
N ALA A 20 -68.09 -12.04 -12.40
CA ALA A 20 -66.93 -12.61 -13.09
C ALA A 20 -65.90 -11.53 -13.49
N LEU A 21 -66.35 -10.39 -14.03
CA LEU A 21 -65.49 -9.26 -14.37
C LEU A 21 -64.87 -8.57 -13.14
N ARG A 22 -65.58 -8.54 -12.00
CA ARG A 22 -65.05 -7.99 -10.75
C ARG A 22 -63.96 -8.88 -10.16
N ASN A 23 -64.15 -10.20 -10.18
CA ASN A 23 -63.16 -11.16 -9.70
C ASN A 23 -61.91 -11.23 -10.58
N LEU A 24 -62.06 -11.05 -11.90
CA LEU A 24 -60.94 -10.98 -12.84
C LEU A 24 -60.08 -9.73 -12.62
N LYS A 25 -60.70 -8.57 -12.37
CA LYS A 25 -59.97 -7.34 -12.02
C LYS A 25 -59.22 -7.47 -10.70
N SER A 26 -59.85 -8.08 -9.69
CA SER A 26 -59.19 -8.36 -8.40
C SER A 26 -58.00 -9.30 -8.54
N ALA A 27 -58.09 -10.34 -9.39
CA ALA A 27 -56.99 -11.26 -9.66
C ALA A 27 -55.82 -10.59 -10.40
N ILE A 28 -56.11 -9.68 -11.34
CA ILE A 28 -55.08 -8.91 -12.07
C ILE A 28 -54.38 -7.92 -11.14
N VAL A 29 -55.12 -7.25 -10.25
CA VAL A 29 -54.53 -6.32 -9.26
C VAL A 29 -53.67 -7.08 -8.24
N LEU A 30 -54.11 -8.26 -7.79
CA LEU A 30 -53.34 -9.08 -6.85
C LEU A 30 -52.07 -9.67 -7.50
N GLY A 31 -52.16 -10.10 -8.76
CA GLY A 31 -51.00 -10.57 -9.54
C GLY A 31 -49.98 -9.46 -9.80
N ALA A 32 -50.43 -8.25 -10.11
CA ALA A 32 -49.56 -7.08 -10.29
C ALA A 32 -48.88 -6.65 -8.98
N LEU A 33 -49.57 -6.77 -7.83
CA LEU A 33 -49.01 -6.46 -6.52
C LEU A 33 -47.96 -7.50 -6.07
N LEU A 34 -48.14 -8.78 -6.44
CA LEU A 34 -47.17 -9.85 -6.20
C LEU A 34 -45.91 -9.69 -7.05
N CYS A 35 -46.01 -9.25 -8.31
CA CYS A 35 -44.86 -8.94 -9.15
C CYS A 35 -44.11 -7.67 -8.70
N ALA A 36 -44.79 -6.70 -8.08
CA ALA A 36 -44.17 -5.48 -7.54
C ALA A 36 -43.38 -5.72 -6.23
N LEU A 37 -43.60 -6.85 -5.55
CA LEU A 37 -42.84 -7.28 -4.36
C LEU A 37 -41.64 -8.19 -4.69
N CYS A 38 -41.48 -8.58 -5.96
CA CYS A 38 -40.22 -9.14 -6.44
C CYS A 38 -39.21 -7.99 -6.56
N VAL A 39 -38.58 -7.64 -5.44
CA VAL A 39 -37.28 -6.96 -5.47
C VAL A 39 -36.41 -7.80 -6.40
N PRO A 40 -35.81 -7.24 -7.47
CA PRO A 40 -34.77 -7.96 -8.18
C PRO A 40 -33.69 -8.21 -7.14
N ALA A 41 -33.57 -9.46 -6.69
CA ALA A 41 -32.36 -9.89 -6.04
C ALA A 41 -31.26 -9.59 -7.06
N GLU A 42 -30.53 -8.49 -6.85
CA GLU A 42 -29.25 -8.29 -7.52
C GLU A 42 -28.53 -9.62 -7.31
N ALA A 43 -28.36 -10.37 -8.40
CA ALA A 43 -27.55 -11.56 -8.39
C ALA A 43 -26.18 -11.07 -7.91
N GLN A 44 -25.89 -11.28 -6.62
CA GLN A 44 -24.58 -11.02 -6.06
C GLN A 44 -23.64 -11.82 -6.95
N GLN A 45 -22.89 -11.12 -7.80
CA GLN A 45 -21.82 -11.77 -8.52
C GLN A 45 -21.01 -12.53 -7.48
N PRO A 46 -20.60 -13.78 -7.75
CA PRO A 46 -19.81 -14.55 -6.80
C PRO A 46 -18.72 -13.64 -6.28
N THR A 47 -18.70 -13.36 -4.97
CA THR A 47 -17.79 -12.38 -4.39
C THR A 47 -16.38 -12.83 -4.72
N LYS A 48 -15.77 -12.23 -5.75
CA LYS A 48 -14.42 -12.58 -6.19
C LYS A 48 -13.55 -12.40 -4.96
N ILE A 49 -12.89 -13.47 -4.52
CA ILE A 49 -11.97 -13.40 -3.38
C ILE A 49 -10.87 -12.41 -3.79
N PRO A 50 -10.72 -11.26 -3.09
CA PRO A 50 -9.71 -10.29 -3.42
C PRO A 50 -8.32 -10.92 -3.35
N ARG A 51 -7.43 -10.46 -4.23
CA ARG A 51 -6.09 -10.99 -4.39
C ARG A 51 -5.05 -9.89 -4.30
N ILE A 52 -4.17 -9.97 -3.30
CA ILE A 52 -3.06 -9.03 -3.12
C ILE A 52 -1.79 -9.70 -3.62
N GLY A 53 -1.06 -9.03 -4.53
CA GLY A 53 0.32 -9.37 -4.83
C GLY A 53 1.25 -8.65 -3.88
N TYR A 54 2.13 -9.36 -3.16
CA TYR A 54 3.11 -8.72 -2.27
C TYR A 54 4.52 -8.91 -2.84
N LEU A 55 5.20 -7.81 -3.14
CA LEU A 55 6.55 -7.77 -3.71
C LEU A 55 7.51 -7.15 -2.70
N GLY A 56 8.25 -8.00 -1.98
CA GLY A 56 9.32 -7.58 -1.08
C GLY A 56 10.68 -7.55 -1.80
N GLY A 57 11.39 -6.42 -1.75
CA GLY A 57 12.72 -6.31 -2.34
C GLY A 57 13.79 -7.17 -1.64
N ALA A 58 13.70 -7.30 -0.31
CA ALA A 58 14.63 -8.08 0.51
C ALA A 58 14.08 -9.49 0.84
N THR A 59 14.74 -10.18 1.78
CA THR A 59 14.22 -11.42 2.37
C THR A 59 12.95 -11.17 3.19
N SER A 60 12.16 -12.22 3.38
CA SER A 60 10.93 -12.15 4.17
C SER A 60 11.21 -11.77 5.62
N ASN A 61 10.39 -10.89 6.18
CA ASN A 61 10.45 -10.52 7.59
C ASN A 61 9.14 -10.93 8.28
N ALA A 62 9.22 -11.92 9.18
CA ALA A 62 8.04 -12.51 9.82
C ALA A 62 7.21 -11.48 10.62
N ALA A 63 7.87 -10.57 11.34
CA ALA A 63 7.18 -9.55 12.13
C ALA A 63 6.38 -8.59 11.24
N ARG A 64 6.93 -8.21 10.07
CA ARG A 64 6.23 -7.34 9.11
C ARG A 64 5.07 -8.04 8.41
N ILE A 65 5.25 -9.32 8.06
CA ILE A 65 4.17 -10.14 7.50
C ILE A 65 3.02 -10.21 8.50
N GLU A 66 3.31 -10.46 9.77
CA GLU A 66 2.27 -10.57 10.80
C GLU A 66 1.58 -9.23 11.07
N ALA A 67 2.33 -8.12 11.12
CA ALA A 67 1.74 -6.79 11.24
C ALA A 67 0.81 -6.46 10.06
N PHE A 68 1.20 -6.81 8.83
CA PHE A 68 0.36 -6.63 7.65
C PHE A 68 -0.91 -7.48 7.72
N ARG A 69 -0.79 -8.76 8.10
CA ARG A 69 -1.94 -9.64 8.33
C ARG A 69 -2.86 -9.12 9.42
N GLN A 70 -2.31 -8.65 10.54
CA GLN A 70 -3.09 -8.12 11.64
C GLN A 70 -3.93 -6.91 11.20
N GLY A 71 -3.32 -5.94 10.51
CA GLY A 71 -4.06 -4.78 10.00
C GLY A 71 -5.18 -5.18 9.01
N LEU A 72 -4.94 -6.18 8.17
CA LEU A 72 -5.99 -6.74 7.30
C LEU A 72 -7.12 -7.40 8.09
N ARG A 73 -6.78 -8.18 9.13
CA ARG A 73 -7.77 -8.86 10.00
C ARG A 73 -8.65 -7.87 10.76
N GLU A 74 -8.09 -6.77 11.23
CA GLU A 74 -8.83 -5.68 11.90
C GLU A 74 -9.87 -5.04 10.97
N LEU A 75 -9.63 -5.08 9.67
CA LEU A 75 -10.55 -4.63 8.62
C LEU A 75 -11.47 -5.76 8.10
N GLY A 76 -11.43 -6.95 8.71
CA GLY A 76 -12.25 -8.10 8.33
C GLY A 76 -11.69 -8.96 7.20
N TYR A 77 -10.47 -8.69 6.71
CA TYR A 77 -9.79 -9.49 5.69
C TYR A 77 -8.88 -10.55 6.32
N MET A 78 -9.23 -11.81 6.12
CA MET A 78 -8.50 -12.98 6.60
C MET A 78 -7.93 -13.77 5.43
N GLU A 79 -6.60 -13.80 5.34
CA GLU A 79 -5.87 -14.61 4.36
C GLU A 79 -6.30 -16.08 4.43
N GLY A 80 -6.58 -16.68 3.27
CA GLY A 80 -7.05 -18.06 3.14
C GLY A 80 -8.55 -18.28 3.41
N LYS A 81 -9.28 -17.25 3.87
CA LYS A 81 -10.74 -17.32 4.06
C LYS A 81 -11.49 -16.46 3.05
N ASN A 82 -11.23 -15.16 3.07
CA ASN A 82 -11.90 -14.17 2.21
C ASN A 82 -10.90 -13.21 1.54
N LEU A 83 -9.61 -13.55 1.56
CA LEU A 83 -8.51 -12.84 0.92
C LEU A 83 -7.42 -13.84 0.52
N VAL A 84 -6.78 -13.64 -0.63
CA VAL A 84 -5.56 -14.35 -1.00
C VAL A 84 -4.40 -13.36 -1.07
N ILE A 85 -3.24 -13.74 -0.55
CA ILE A 85 -2.00 -12.94 -0.66
C ILE A 85 -0.92 -13.79 -1.33
N ASP A 86 -0.44 -13.34 -2.48
CA ASP A 86 0.69 -13.94 -3.18
C ASP A 86 1.99 -13.27 -2.72
N TRP A 87 2.63 -13.87 -1.74
CA TRP A 87 3.92 -13.41 -1.22
C TRP A 87 5.06 -13.75 -2.19
N ARG A 88 5.83 -12.73 -2.58
CA ARG A 88 7.01 -12.85 -3.45
C ARG A 88 8.14 -11.98 -2.92
N TYR A 89 9.34 -12.55 -2.87
CA TYR A 89 10.54 -11.88 -2.36
C TYR A 89 11.65 -11.97 -3.38
N ALA A 90 12.34 -10.86 -3.61
CA ALA A 90 13.42 -10.77 -4.60
C ALA A 90 14.82 -11.03 -4.02
N GLU A 91 14.95 -11.12 -2.70
CA GLU A 91 16.23 -11.40 -2.01
C GLU A 91 17.36 -10.44 -2.43
N GLY A 92 17.02 -9.15 -2.62
CA GLY A 92 17.95 -8.10 -3.00
C GLY A 92 18.36 -8.09 -4.47
N LYS A 93 17.72 -8.89 -5.34
CA LYS A 93 18.08 -9.01 -6.77
C LYS A 93 17.12 -8.21 -7.66
N PRO A 94 17.55 -7.08 -8.26
CA PRO A 94 16.66 -6.23 -9.07
C PRO A 94 16.01 -6.93 -10.27
N ASP A 95 16.73 -7.81 -10.95
CA ASP A 95 16.18 -8.57 -12.09
C ASP A 95 15.03 -9.49 -11.67
N ARG A 96 15.09 -10.00 -10.44
CA ARG A 96 14.03 -10.83 -9.87
C ARG A 96 12.80 -9.99 -9.50
N GLU A 97 12.97 -8.74 -9.07
CA GLU A 97 11.85 -7.82 -8.82
C GLU A 97 11.04 -7.59 -10.11
N ARG A 98 11.72 -7.37 -11.25
CA ARG A 98 11.05 -7.22 -12.56
C ARG A 98 10.27 -8.47 -12.95
N ALA A 99 10.86 -9.66 -12.77
CA ALA A 99 10.20 -10.92 -13.07
C ALA A 99 8.97 -11.17 -12.18
N ILE A 100 9.08 -10.87 -10.88
CA ILE A 100 7.98 -10.97 -9.91
C ILE A 100 6.87 -9.99 -10.26
N ALA A 101 7.18 -8.73 -10.57
CA ALA A 101 6.19 -7.74 -10.95
C ALA A 101 5.37 -8.20 -12.17
N ALA A 102 6.03 -8.70 -13.21
CA ALA A 102 5.36 -9.27 -14.37
C ALA A 102 4.51 -10.50 -14.03
N GLU A 103 4.95 -11.35 -13.10
CA GLU A 103 4.17 -12.48 -12.59
C GLU A 103 2.88 -12.01 -11.90
N LEU A 104 2.96 -11.04 -11.00
CA LEU A 104 1.80 -10.51 -10.28
C LEU A 104 0.77 -9.89 -11.24
N VAL A 105 1.22 -9.19 -12.29
CA VAL A 105 0.34 -8.67 -13.35
C VAL A 105 -0.35 -9.82 -14.10
N ARG A 106 0.38 -10.88 -14.49
CA ARG A 106 -0.21 -12.07 -15.14
C ARG A 106 -1.22 -12.80 -14.25
N LEU A 107 -0.98 -12.83 -12.94
CA LEU A 107 -1.90 -13.40 -11.95
C LEU A 107 -3.18 -12.58 -11.77
N LYS A 108 -3.25 -11.38 -12.38
CA LYS A 108 -4.40 -10.46 -12.30
C LYS A 108 -4.79 -10.18 -10.85
N VAL A 109 -3.79 -9.89 -10.01
CA VAL A 109 -4.01 -9.43 -8.65
C VAL A 109 -4.78 -8.11 -8.67
N ASP A 110 -5.58 -7.86 -7.64
CA ASP A 110 -6.41 -6.67 -7.54
C ASP A 110 -5.61 -5.46 -7.03
N VAL A 111 -4.58 -5.68 -6.22
CA VAL A 111 -3.64 -4.66 -5.72
C VAL A 111 -2.24 -5.26 -5.60
N ILE A 112 -1.20 -4.47 -5.88
CA ILE A 112 0.19 -4.83 -5.62
C ILE A 112 0.70 -4.02 -4.43
N VAL A 113 1.16 -4.69 -3.37
CA VAL A 113 1.90 -4.07 -2.27
C VAL A 113 3.39 -4.24 -2.53
N THR A 114 4.14 -3.15 -2.47
CA THR A 114 5.60 -3.15 -2.70
C THR A 114 6.37 -2.68 -1.47
N VAL A 115 7.58 -3.20 -1.27
CA VAL A 115 8.46 -2.80 -0.18
C VAL A 115 9.78 -2.26 -0.72
N GLY A 116 9.97 -0.94 -0.58
CA GLY A 116 11.15 -0.22 -1.05
C GLY A 116 11.03 0.28 -2.49
N SER A 117 11.95 1.17 -2.88
CA SER A 117 11.88 1.90 -4.15
C SER A 117 12.13 1.02 -5.39
N THR A 118 13.02 0.02 -5.29
CA THR A 118 13.36 -0.86 -6.41
C THR A 118 12.17 -1.76 -6.78
N ALA A 119 11.56 -2.36 -5.76
CA ALA A 119 10.29 -3.07 -5.84
C ALA A 119 9.15 -2.23 -6.44
N THR A 120 8.99 -0.99 -5.95
CA THR A 120 7.97 -0.05 -6.45
C THR A 120 8.18 0.30 -7.92
N ARG A 121 9.44 0.55 -8.32
CA ARG A 121 9.81 0.83 -9.72
C ARG A 121 9.49 -0.35 -10.63
N ALA A 122 9.86 -1.57 -10.24
CA ALA A 122 9.55 -2.77 -11.02
C ALA A 122 8.03 -2.95 -11.22
N ALA A 123 7.22 -2.71 -10.18
CA ALA A 123 5.77 -2.76 -10.29
C ALA A 123 5.20 -1.65 -11.21
N LYS A 124 5.69 -0.42 -11.07
CA LYS A 124 5.30 0.72 -11.92
C LYS A 124 5.59 0.46 -13.40
N GLU A 125 6.74 -0.13 -13.71
CA GLU A 125 7.10 -0.51 -15.08
C GLU A 125 6.22 -1.63 -15.63
N ALA A 126 5.75 -2.55 -14.77
CA ALA A 126 4.93 -3.68 -15.17
C ALA A 126 3.44 -3.32 -15.37
N THR A 127 2.92 -2.28 -14.71
CA THR A 127 1.51 -1.90 -14.83
C THR A 127 1.23 -0.43 -14.47
N ALA A 128 0.36 0.18 -15.28
CA ALA A 128 -0.21 1.50 -15.03
C ALA A 128 -1.67 1.44 -14.54
N THR A 129 -2.26 0.25 -14.42
CA THR A 129 -3.69 0.07 -14.15
C THR A 129 -4.00 -0.64 -12.84
N ILE A 130 -3.16 -1.59 -12.42
CA ILE A 130 -3.33 -2.24 -11.11
C ILE A 130 -2.87 -1.24 -10.04
N PRO A 131 -3.68 -0.96 -9.00
CA PRO A 131 -3.27 -0.12 -7.89
C PRO A 131 -2.01 -0.67 -7.21
N ILE A 132 -1.04 0.21 -6.96
CA ILE A 132 0.20 -0.09 -6.26
C ILE A 132 0.19 0.65 -4.93
N VAL A 133 0.34 -0.09 -3.84
CA VAL A 133 0.53 0.45 -2.49
C VAL A 133 1.99 0.24 -2.10
N MET A 134 2.79 1.31 -2.18
CA MET A 134 4.19 1.29 -1.77
C MET A 134 4.33 1.38 -0.26
N THR A 135 5.35 0.73 0.28
CA THR A 135 5.75 0.84 1.68
C THR A 135 7.26 1.04 1.75
N GLN A 136 7.71 1.86 2.71
CA GLN A 136 9.15 2.10 2.95
C GLN A 136 9.88 2.71 1.76
N ASP A 137 9.22 3.61 1.02
CA ASP A 137 9.90 4.45 0.04
C ASP A 137 10.39 5.76 0.69
N PRO A 138 11.70 6.08 0.65
CA PRO A 138 12.24 7.28 1.30
C PRO A 138 11.97 8.57 0.52
N ASP A 139 11.73 8.48 -0.80
CA ASP A 139 11.50 9.66 -1.65
C ASP A 139 10.64 9.33 -2.87
N PRO A 140 9.33 9.08 -2.70
CA PRO A 140 8.48 8.67 -3.80
C PRO A 140 8.21 9.80 -4.80
N ILE A 141 8.43 11.06 -4.41
CA ILE A 141 8.35 12.22 -5.32
C ILE A 141 9.60 12.28 -6.19
N GLY A 142 10.79 12.27 -5.59
CA GLY A 142 12.05 12.29 -6.35
C GLY A 142 12.24 11.07 -7.25
N ASN A 143 11.73 9.91 -6.84
CA ASN A 143 11.67 8.70 -7.67
C ASN A 143 10.62 8.78 -8.80
N GLY A 144 9.78 9.81 -8.83
CA GLY A 144 8.71 9.98 -9.80
C GLY A 144 7.61 8.93 -9.69
N PHE A 145 7.39 8.35 -8.52
CA PHE A 145 6.30 7.40 -8.27
C PHE A 145 4.98 8.13 -8.03
N VAL A 146 5.04 9.31 -7.41
CA VAL A 146 3.87 10.14 -7.11
C VAL A 146 4.17 11.61 -7.40
N ALA A 147 3.16 12.36 -7.85
CA ALA A 147 3.30 13.80 -8.08
C ALA A 147 3.43 14.60 -6.77
N SER A 148 2.74 14.16 -5.72
CA SER A 148 2.85 14.71 -4.37
C SER A 148 2.37 13.69 -3.33
N LEU A 149 2.75 13.86 -2.06
CA LEU A 149 2.29 12.97 -0.99
C LEU A 149 0.78 13.08 -0.74
N ALA A 150 0.20 14.28 -0.83
CA ALA A 150 -1.22 14.50 -0.62
C ALA A 150 -2.08 14.07 -1.82
N ARG A 151 -1.53 14.14 -3.03
CA ARG A 151 -2.22 13.81 -4.29
C ARG A 151 -1.26 13.08 -5.22
N PRO A 152 -1.27 11.74 -5.21
CA PRO A 152 -0.29 10.96 -5.96
C PRO A 152 -0.38 11.09 -7.49
N GLY A 153 -1.59 11.24 -8.04
CA GLY A 153 -1.80 11.55 -9.46
C GLY A 153 -1.70 10.37 -10.43
N GLY A 154 -1.63 9.12 -9.94
CA GLY A 154 -1.58 7.90 -10.75
C GLY A 154 -2.09 6.68 -10.00
N ASN A 155 -1.69 5.48 -10.44
CA ASN A 155 -2.08 4.21 -9.79
C ASN A 155 -1.22 3.86 -8.55
N ILE A 156 -0.29 4.74 -8.14
CA ILE A 156 0.61 4.50 -7.01
C ILE A 156 0.19 5.37 -5.82
N THR A 157 0.12 4.77 -4.63
CA THR A 157 -0.08 5.44 -3.34
C THR A 157 0.69 4.68 -2.25
N GLY A 158 0.58 5.08 -1.00
CA GLY A 158 1.02 4.26 0.14
C GLY A 158 1.82 5.02 1.18
N LEU A 159 2.71 4.31 1.86
CA LEU A 159 3.47 4.79 3.00
C LEU A 159 4.92 5.09 2.61
N SER A 160 5.30 6.36 2.69
CA SER A 160 6.70 6.77 2.64
C SER A 160 7.29 6.75 4.05
N ASN A 161 8.52 6.27 4.18
CA ASN A 161 9.32 6.40 5.40
C ASN A 161 10.22 7.64 5.30
N VAL A 162 9.65 8.79 4.96
CA VAL A 162 10.37 10.07 4.81
C VAL A 162 11.30 10.28 6.01
N ASN A 163 12.58 9.95 5.83
CA ASN A 163 13.61 10.05 6.87
C ASN A 163 14.27 11.44 6.89
N ARG A 164 13.72 12.35 6.07
CA ARG A 164 14.35 13.62 5.73
C ARG A 164 14.58 14.49 6.97
N GLU A 165 13.49 14.86 7.62
CA GLU A 165 13.52 15.67 8.85
C GLU A 165 14.24 14.96 10.01
N LEU A 166 14.23 13.62 10.03
CA LEU A 166 14.91 12.84 11.07
C LEU A 166 16.43 12.91 10.97
N SER A 167 16.99 13.11 9.78
CA SER A 167 18.46 13.11 9.59
C SER A 167 19.11 14.36 10.19
N GLY A 168 18.47 15.53 10.05
CA GLY A 168 18.86 16.74 10.76
C GLY A 168 18.60 16.64 12.27
N LYS A 169 17.41 16.16 12.67
CA LYS A 169 17.04 16.04 14.09
C LYS A 169 17.95 15.08 14.87
N ARG A 170 18.43 14.00 14.27
CA ARG A 170 19.40 13.08 14.90
C ARG A 170 20.71 13.78 15.25
N LEU A 171 21.19 14.69 14.40
CA LEU A 171 22.39 15.48 14.69
C LEU A 171 22.13 16.48 15.83
N GLU A 172 20.98 17.15 15.83
CA GLU A 172 20.57 18.03 16.92
C GLU A 172 20.51 17.27 18.26
N LEU A 173 19.86 16.10 18.28
CA LEU A 173 19.81 15.24 19.48
C LEU A 173 21.20 14.77 19.92
N LEU A 174 22.07 14.41 18.97
CA LEU A 174 23.44 14.04 19.30
C LEU A 174 24.22 15.20 19.94
N LYS A 175 23.97 16.44 19.51
CA LYS A 175 24.50 17.65 20.12
C LYS A 175 23.92 17.93 21.50
N GLU A 176 22.63 17.64 21.73
CA GLU A 176 22.01 17.74 23.05
C GLU A 176 22.64 16.75 24.04
N VAL A 177 22.90 15.51 23.60
CA VAL A 177 23.54 14.47 24.42
C VAL A 177 25.02 14.76 24.66
N VAL A 178 25.72 15.29 23.65
CA VAL A 178 27.14 15.65 23.72
C VAL A 178 27.31 17.14 23.41
N PRO A 179 27.12 18.05 24.38
CA PRO A 179 27.11 19.50 24.13
C PRO A 179 28.41 20.05 23.53
N ARG A 180 29.54 19.39 23.79
CA ARG A 180 30.87 19.76 23.27
C ARG A 180 31.19 19.18 21.89
N LEU A 181 30.25 18.50 21.25
CA LEU A 181 30.45 17.91 19.92
C LEU A 181 30.75 18.98 18.88
N THR A 182 31.86 18.83 18.17
CA THR A 182 32.34 19.74 17.12
C THR A 182 32.58 19.03 15.79
N ARG A 183 32.84 17.72 15.79
CA ARG A 183 33.08 16.92 14.56
C ARG A 183 32.34 15.59 14.60
N VAL A 184 31.60 15.30 13.53
CA VAL A 184 30.85 14.05 13.36
C VAL A 184 31.21 13.41 12.02
N ALA A 185 31.53 12.12 12.04
CA ALA A 185 31.61 11.34 10.83
C ALA A 185 30.22 10.89 10.41
N VAL A 186 29.88 11.10 9.14
CA VAL A 186 28.58 10.74 8.57
C VAL A 186 28.80 9.60 7.59
N PHE A 187 28.34 8.40 7.93
CA PHE A 187 28.46 7.24 7.06
C PHE A 187 27.22 7.16 6.17
N GLY A 188 27.41 6.87 4.89
CA GLY A 188 26.32 6.65 3.94
C GLY A 188 26.80 5.84 2.75
N THR A 189 25.85 5.41 1.92
CA THR A 189 26.14 4.73 0.66
C THR A 189 25.64 5.61 -0.47
N SER A 190 26.55 6.22 -1.24
CA SER A 190 26.25 7.19 -2.28
C SER A 190 25.36 6.63 -3.40
N THR A 191 25.44 5.31 -3.64
CA THR A 191 24.60 4.60 -4.61
C THR A 191 23.19 4.31 -4.09
N PHE A 192 22.93 4.48 -2.78
CA PHE A 192 21.62 4.25 -2.20
C PHE A 192 20.70 5.46 -2.41
N PRO A 193 19.48 5.28 -2.96
CA PRO A 193 18.54 6.36 -3.18
C PRO A 193 18.22 7.13 -1.88
N GLY A 194 18.29 8.46 -1.95
CA GLY A 194 18.00 9.34 -0.82
C GLY A 194 19.22 9.70 0.04
N THR A 195 20.38 9.03 -0.10
CA THR A 195 21.59 9.37 0.68
C THR A 195 22.02 10.82 0.47
N ALA A 196 22.09 11.28 -0.78
CA ALA A 196 22.49 12.66 -1.09
C ALA A 196 21.55 13.70 -0.46
N GLN A 197 20.25 13.42 -0.45
CA GLN A 197 19.26 14.30 0.15
C GLN A 197 19.35 14.30 1.69
N ASN A 198 19.49 13.14 2.31
CA ASN A 198 19.69 13.01 3.76
C ASN A 198 20.98 13.73 4.20
N LEU A 199 22.07 13.57 3.44
CA LEU A 199 23.34 14.25 3.71
C LEU A 199 23.16 15.76 3.68
N LYS A 200 22.50 16.29 2.64
CA LYS A 200 22.22 17.73 2.51
C LYS A 200 21.42 18.27 3.70
N GLU A 201 20.43 17.53 4.18
CA GLU A 201 19.64 17.93 5.35
C GLU A 201 20.45 17.86 6.65
N THR A 202 21.32 16.85 6.80
CA THR A 202 22.27 16.79 7.92
C THR A 202 23.28 17.94 7.87
N GLU A 203 23.78 18.33 6.70
CA GLU A 203 24.67 19.50 6.51
C GLU A 203 24.00 20.81 6.94
N LEU A 204 22.73 21.01 6.56
CA LEU A 204 21.95 22.17 6.99
C LEU A 204 21.81 22.23 8.52
N ALA A 205 21.46 21.10 9.15
CA ALA A 205 21.38 21.01 10.61
C ALA A 205 22.75 21.24 11.27
N ALA A 206 23.83 20.70 10.69
CA ALA A 206 25.19 20.85 11.20
C ALA A 206 25.65 22.31 11.23
N GLY A 207 25.29 23.08 10.21
CA GLY A 207 25.51 24.53 10.18
C GLY A 207 24.80 25.25 11.35
N ALA A 208 23.55 24.87 11.64
CA ALA A 208 22.77 25.46 12.74
C ALA A 208 23.36 25.15 14.13
N VAL A 209 23.91 23.95 14.32
CA VAL A 209 24.49 23.51 15.61
C VAL A 209 26.02 23.63 15.70
N ARG A 210 26.66 24.23 14.69
CA ARG A 210 28.12 24.44 14.57
C ARG A 210 28.93 23.15 14.71
N VAL A 211 28.49 22.08 14.04
CA VAL A 211 29.22 20.81 13.94
C VAL A 211 29.78 20.68 12.53
N GLN A 212 31.03 20.24 12.41
CA GLN A 212 31.64 19.88 11.14
C GLN A 212 31.33 18.42 10.82
N LEU A 213 30.93 18.16 9.57
CA LEU A 213 30.65 16.81 9.07
C LEU A 213 31.83 16.29 8.25
N GLN A 214 32.19 15.04 8.48
CA GLN A 214 33.07 14.27 7.63
C GLN A 214 32.24 13.16 6.98
N TYR A 215 31.81 13.35 5.73
CA TYR A 215 31.14 12.27 5.01
C TYR A 215 32.12 11.16 4.65
N VAL A 216 31.73 9.91 4.88
CA VAL A 216 32.48 8.72 4.51
C VAL A 216 31.56 7.80 3.73
N ASP A 217 31.92 7.55 2.47
CA ASP A 217 31.15 6.67 1.60
C ASP A 217 31.49 5.21 1.87
N VAL A 218 30.47 4.41 2.21
CA VAL A 218 30.58 2.99 2.55
C VAL A 218 29.78 2.21 1.52
N LEU A 219 30.48 1.56 0.59
CA LEU A 219 29.86 0.87 -0.55
C LEU A 219 29.68 -0.63 -0.29
N ASP A 220 30.54 -1.23 0.53
CA ASP A 220 30.56 -2.65 0.83
C ASP A 220 30.72 -2.87 2.35
N PRO A 221 30.12 -3.94 2.92
CA PRO A 221 30.35 -4.32 4.32
C PRO A 221 31.83 -4.35 4.75
N LYS A 222 32.75 -4.75 3.86
CA LYS A 222 34.18 -4.77 4.16
C LYS A 222 34.80 -3.37 4.34
N ASP A 223 34.13 -2.32 3.87
CA ASP A 223 34.62 -0.95 3.95
C ASP A 223 34.41 -0.32 5.34
N ILE A 224 33.58 -0.94 6.19
CA ILE A 224 33.20 -0.40 7.51
C ILE A 224 34.42 -0.11 8.38
N GLU A 225 35.37 -1.05 8.47
CA GLU A 225 36.55 -0.88 9.31
C GLU A 225 37.44 0.28 8.80
N THR A 226 37.55 0.40 7.47
CA THR A 226 38.26 1.52 6.84
C THR A 226 37.53 2.84 7.07
N ALA A 227 36.19 2.83 7.07
CA ALA A 227 35.38 4.01 7.36
C ALA A 227 35.58 4.51 8.79
N PHE A 228 35.59 3.61 9.78
CA PHE A 228 35.91 3.97 11.17
C PHE A 228 37.33 4.50 11.32
N ARG A 229 38.33 3.88 10.67
CA ARG A 229 39.70 4.43 10.65
C ARG A 229 39.75 5.83 10.05
N GLY A 230 39.00 6.07 8.97
CA GLY A 230 38.87 7.38 8.34
C GLY A 230 38.26 8.41 9.27
N ALA A 231 37.19 8.05 9.99
CA ALA A 231 36.55 8.89 11.00
C ALA A 231 37.51 9.27 12.14
N THR A 232 38.26 8.30 12.68
CA THR A 232 39.25 8.56 13.74
C THR A 232 40.38 9.46 13.25
N LYS A 233 40.89 9.25 12.02
CA LYS A 233 41.91 10.12 11.41
C LYS A 233 41.41 11.55 11.19
N GLY A 234 40.13 11.73 10.90
CA GLY A 234 39.48 13.04 10.81
C GLY A 234 39.09 13.65 12.16
N HIS A 235 39.46 13.00 13.27
CA HIS A 235 39.11 13.41 14.63
C HIS A 235 37.60 13.56 14.87
N ALA A 236 36.80 12.69 14.24
CA ALA A 236 35.38 12.59 14.52
C ALA A 236 35.16 12.17 15.98
N GLU A 237 34.24 12.84 16.67
CA GLU A 237 33.92 12.61 18.08
C GLU A 237 32.68 11.72 18.23
N ALA A 238 31.92 11.57 17.15
CA ALA A 238 30.80 10.65 17.04
C ALA A 238 30.59 10.22 15.58
N VAL A 239 29.83 9.15 15.40
CA VAL A 239 29.42 8.62 14.09
C VAL A 239 27.91 8.71 13.96
N LEU A 240 27.45 9.30 12.86
CA LEU A 240 26.05 9.30 12.43
C LEU A 240 25.93 8.46 11.16
N ALA A 241 24.93 7.58 11.16
CA ALA A 241 24.70 6.64 10.08
C ALA A 241 23.45 7.09 9.28
N LEU A 242 23.61 7.46 8.00
CA LEU A 242 22.49 7.85 7.13
C LEU A 242 21.69 6.61 6.70
N GLY A 243 20.36 6.69 6.79
CA GLY A 243 19.45 5.55 6.60
C GLY A 243 19.73 4.74 5.32
N GLY A 244 19.71 3.41 5.45
CA GLY A 244 20.07 2.46 4.38
C GLY A 244 20.79 1.19 4.85
N TYR A 245 20.99 1.00 6.16
CA TYR A 245 21.74 -0.16 6.67
C TYR A 245 20.93 -1.45 6.65
N SER A 246 21.08 -2.20 5.56
CA SER A 246 21.00 -3.67 5.60
C SER A 246 22.31 -4.29 6.12
N ILE A 247 23.37 -3.49 6.30
CA ILE A 247 24.72 -3.99 6.58
C ILE A 247 25.00 -4.09 8.09
N LEU A 248 24.35 -3.28 8.93
CA LEU A 248 24.49 -3.40 10.39
C LEU A 248 23.69 -4.58 10.97
N SER A 249 22.79 -5.21 10.20
CA SER A 249 21.95 -6.30 10.69
C SER A 249 22.62 -7.67 10.71
N GLU A 250 23.84 -7.85 10.19
CA GLU A 250 24.52 -9.14 10.29
C GLU A 250 25.69 -9.17 11.29
N HIS A 251 26.63 -8.21 11.34
CA HIS A 251 27.89 -8.44 12.10
C HIS A 251 28.40 -7.30 13.01
N GLY A 252 27.58 -6.30 13.38
CA GLY A 252 28.10 -5.06 13.98
C GLY A 252 28.11 -4.91 15.51
N LEU A 253 27.34 -5.70 16.27
CA LEU A 253 27.11 -5.41 17.71
C LEU A 253 27.79 -6.37 18.69
N SER A 254 28.47 -7.41 18.21
CA SER A 254 29.11 -8.41 19.08
C SER A 254 30.52 -8.03 19.57
N ASN A 255 31.16 -6.99 19.01
CA ASN A 255 32.59 -6.70 19.25
C ASN A 255 32.88 -5.31 19.85
N LEU A 256 31.93 -4.69 20.55
CA LEU A 256 32.21 -3.52 21.38
C LEU A 256 31.81 -3.81 22.83
N GLN A 257 32.65 -4.60 23.50
CA GLN A 257 32.88 -4.55 24.95
C GLN A 257 34.32 -4.09 25.19
#